data_AF-A0A7W4VG37-F1
#
_entry.id   AF-A0A7W4VG37-F1
#
_cell.length_a   1.000
_cell.length_b   1.000
_cell.length_c   1.000
_cell.angle_alpha   90.00
_cell.angle_beta   90.00
_cell.angle_gamma   90.00
#
_symmetry.space_group_name_H-M   'P 1'
#
loop_
_entity.id
_entity.type
_entity.pdbx_description
1 polymer ?
#
loop_
_entity_poly.entity_id
_entity_poly.type
_entity_poly.pdbx_seq_one_letter_code
_entity_poly.pdbx_strand_id
1 'polypeptide(L)'
;MATVQQVIDRGRVPLNDADKVRYTDAMLLDYLNDGMAEIYTLRPDLRFGSYGTPVAALLLTDTFPLSAAHEVAIKHYLVFRSEMTDDENVNTNRATQTYKLFERAVTST
;
A
#
# COMPACT_ATOMS: atom_id res chain seq x y z
N MET A 1 15.42 -0.82 7.39
CA MET A 1 14.10 -0.54 6.77
C MET A 1 13.64 -1.84 6.11
N ALA A 2 12.33 -2.11 6.08
CA ALA A 2 11.83 -3.35 5.50
C ALA A 2 11.99 -3.34 3.97
N THR A 3 12.11 -4.52 3.35
CA THR A 3 11.97 -4.63 1.90
C THR A 3 10.51 -4.52 1.48
N VAL A 4 10.25 -4.17 0.23
CA VAL A 4 8.90 -4.12 -0.35
C VAL A 4 8.20 -5.48 -0.20
N GLN A 5 8.90 -6.59 -0.43
CA GLN A 5 8.38 -7.94 -0.16
C GLN A 5 7.92 -8.10 1.29
N GLN A 6 8.72 -7.65 2.28
CA GLN A 6 8.35 -7.75 3.68
C GLN A 6 7.13 -6.88 4.03
N VAL A 7 6.95 -5.73 3.39
CA VAL A 7 5.75 -4.89 3.56
C VAL A 7 4.51 -5.60 3.01
N ILE A 8 4.63 -6.21 1.82
CA ILE A 8 3.57 -7.00 1.20
C ILE A 8 3.22 -8.21 2.06
N ASP A 9 4.20 -8.99 2.53
CA ASP A 9 3.99 -10.17 3.37
C ASP A 9 3.25 -9.80 4.67
N ARG A 10 3.57 -8.64 5.27
CA ARG A 10 2.85 -8.12 6.44
C ARG A 10 1.42 -7.66 6.10
N GLY A 11 1.19 -7.15 4.89
CA GLY A 11 -0.13 -6.77 4.37
C GLY A 11 -1.03 -7.97 4.05
N ARG A 12 -0.45 -9.15 3.81
CA ARG A 12 -1.20 -10.41 3.59
C ARG A 12 -1.88 -10.93 4.86
N VAL A 13 -1.35 -10.60 6.05
CA VAL A 13 -1.90 -11.03 7.34
C VAL A 13 -3.36 -10.62 7.52
N PRO A 14 -3.76 -9.34 7.39
CA PRO A 14 -5.17 -8.93 7.50
C PRO A 14 -6.04 -9.45 6.35
N LEU A 15 -5.45 -9.78 5.19
CA LEU A 15 -6.15 -10.39 4.06
C LEU A 15 -6.41 -11.90 4.26
N ASN A 16 -5.82 -12.51 5.28
CA ASN A 16 -5.82 -13.96 5.47
C ASN A 16 -5.36 -14.71 4.19
N ASP A 17 -4.32 -14.17 3.54
CA ASP A 17 -3.74 -14.70 2.29
C ASP A 17 -2.22 -14.94 2.45
N ALA A 18 -1.84 -15.58 3.56
CA ALA A 18 -0.43 -15.89 3.85
C ALA A 18 0.16 -16.88 2.84
N ASP A 19 -0.69 -17.77 2.30
CA ASP A 19 -0.30 -18.79 1.32
C ASP A 19 -0.20 -18.27 -0.12
N LYS A 20 -0.48 -16.97 -0.34
CA LYS A 20 -0.40 -16.30 -1.65
C LYS A 20 -1.31 -16.92 -2.71
N VAL A 21 -2.48 -17.41 -2.29
CA VAL A 21 -3.43 -18.12 -3.15
C VAL A 21 -4.36 -17.15 -3.85
N ARG A 22 -4.84 -16.11 -3.15
CA ARG A 22 -5.76 -15.13 -3.71
C ARG A 22 -5.07 -14.03 -4.51
N TYR A 23 -3.98 -13.49 -3.97
CA TYR A 23 -3.28 -12.37 -4.58
C TYR A 23 -1.83 -12.74 -4.86
N THR A 24 -1.40 -12.61 -6.11
CA THR A 24 0.01 -12.82 -6.47
C THR A 24 0.88 -11.68 -5.93
N ASP A 25 2.18 -11.92 -5.76
CA ASP A 25 3.11 -10.87 -5.33
C ASP A 25 3.18 -9.71 -6.33
N ALA A 26 3.02 -10.00 -7.63
CA ALA A 26 2.96 -8.97 -8.67
C ALA A 26 1.73 -8.06 -8.51
N MET A 27 0.55 -8.62 -8.25
CA MET A 27 -0.67 -7.82 -8.02
C MET A 27 -0.55 -6.92 -6.80
N LEU A 28 -0.02 -7.44 -5.68
CA LEU A 28 0.16 -6.65 -4.47
C LEU A 28 1.27 -5.60 -4.63
N LEU A 29 2.27 -5.86 -5.46
CA LEU A 29 3.28 -4.87 -5.83
C LEU A 29 2.67 -3.71 -6.61
N ASP A 30 1.78 -4.00 -7.57
CA ASP A 30 1.07 -2.96 -8.33
C ASP A 30 0.22 -2.10 -7.39
N TYR A 31 -0.53 -2.72 -6.47
CA TYR A 31 -1.30 -1.98 -5.46
C TYR A 31 -0.42 -1.16 -4.52
N LEU A 32 0.77 -1.65 -4.18
CA LEU A 32 1.73 -0.90 -3.37
C LEU A 32 2.23 0.33 -4.12
N ASN A 33 2.57 0.18 -5.40
CA ASN A 33 3.03 1.28 -6.25
C ASN A 33 1.94 2.34 -6.44
N ASP A 34 0.68 1.92 -6.61
CA ASP A 34 -0.47 2.84 -6.64
C ASP A 34 -0.62 3.59 -5.30
N GLY A 35 -0.52 2.87 -4.18
CA GLY A 35 -0.60 3.47 -2.84
C GLY A 35 0.54 4.45 -2.59
N MET A 36 1.75 4.18 -3.09
CA MET A 36 2.88 5.10 -3.04
C MET A 36 2.60 6.38 -3.83
N ALA A 37 2.05 6.27 -5.04
CA ALA A 37 1.65 7.44 -5.83
C ALA A 37 0.59 8.28 -5.10
N GLU A 38 -0.32 7.63 -4.40
CA GLU A 38 -1.36 8.30 -3.63
C GLU A 38 -0.82 9.00 -2.38
N ILE A 39 0.10 8.37 -1.65
CA ILE A 39 0.84 9.01 -0.55
C ILE A 39 1.48 10.31 -1.04
N TYR A 40 2.15 10.28 -2.19
CA TYR A 40 2.79 11.47 -2.74
C TYR A 40 1.83 12.53 -3.26
N THR A 41 0.58 12.15 -3.56
CA THR A 41 -0.48 13.10 -3.92
C THR A 41 -1.02 13.80 -2.68
N LEU A 42 -1.23 13.06 -1.59
CA LEU A 42 -1.68 13.61 -0.31
C LEU A 42 -0.59 14.40 0.42
N ARG A 43 0.67 13.96 0.27
CA ARG A 43 1.85 14.50 0.94
C ARG A 43 2.97 14.79 -0.08
N PRO A 44 2.78 15.80 -0.94
CA PRO A 44 3.80 16.17 -1.93
C PRO A 44 5.10 16.66 -1.30
N ASP A 45 5.08 17.07 -0.02
CA ASP A 45 6.25 17.43 0.78
C ASP A 45 7.25 16.29 0.94
N LEU A 46 6.80 15.03 0.95
CA LEU A 46 7.68 13.85 1.00
C LEU A 46 8.57 13.71 -0.24
N ARG A 47 8.31 14.49 -1.29
CA ARG A 47 9.08 14.52 -2.54
C ARG A 47 9.97 15.75 -2.65
N PHE A 48 10.41 16.30 -1.52
CA PHE A 48 11.25 17.49 -1.51
C PHE A 48 12.46 17.35 -2.45
N GLY A 49 12.57 18.27 -3.42
CA GLY A 49 13.65 18.27 -4.43
C GLY A 49 13.43 17.33 -5.63
N SER A 50 12.29 16.65 -5.73
CA SER A 50 11.91 15.78 -6.86
C SER A 50 10.49 16.05 -7.36
N TYR A 51 10.09 17.32 -7.31
CA TYR A 51 8.79 17.76 -7.81
C TYR A 51 8.70 17.56 -9.33
N GLY A 52 7.60 16.98 -9.80
CA GLY A 52 7.33 16.77 -11.23
C GLY A 52 8.05 15.59 -11.87
N THR A 53 8.93 14.86 -11.15
CA THR A 53 9.42 13.57 -11.66
C THR A 53 8.34 12.51 -11.48
N PRO A 54 8.20 11.54 -12.40
CA PRO A 54 7.32 10.40 -12.17
C PRO A 54 7.85 9.58 -10.99
N VAL A 55 6.93 9.00 -10.21
CA VAL A 55 7.31 8.06 -9.13
C VAL A 55 7.84 6.80 -9.79
N ALA A 56 9.08 6.43 -9.48
CA ALA A 56 9.64 5.17 -9.98
C ALA A 56 8.89 4.00 -9.34
N ALA A 57 8.51 3.02 -10.15
CA ALA A 57 7.92 1.79 -9.64
C ALA A 57 8.95 1.02 -8.81
N LEU A 58 8.56 0.62 -7.61
CA LEU A 58 9.37 -0.19 -6.72
C LEU A 58 9.35 -1.65 -7.17
N LEU A 59 10.46 -2.36 -6.94
CA LEU A 59 10.60 -3.80 -7.10
C LEU A 59 10.47 -4.51 -5.74
N LEU A 60 10.15 -5.81 -5.75
CA LEU A 60 10.00 -6.62 -4.51
C LEU A 60 11.27 -6.61 -3.63
N THR A 61 12.44 -6.56 -4.27
CA THR A 61 13.76 -6.54 -3.62
C THR A 61 14.16 -5.17 -3.09
N ASP A 62 13.45 -4.12 -3.49
CA ASP A 62 13.81 -2.77 -3.09
C ASP A 62 13.54 -2.55 -1.60
N THR A 63 14.32 -1.66 -1.01
CA THR A 63 14.04 -1.18 0.34
C THR A 63 12.89 -0.19 0.28
N PHE A 64 11.92 -0.34 1.18
CA PHE A 64 10.81 0.59 1.26
C PHE A 64 11.33 2.01 1.56
N PRO A 65 10.99 3.03 0.75
CA PRO A 65 11.67 4.33 0.78
C PRO A 65 11.17 5.28 1.87
N LEU A 66 10.03 4.99 2.51
CA LEU A 66 9.42 5.85 3.52
C LEU A 66 9.54 5.26 4.93
N SER A 67 9.14 6.02 5.95
CA SER A 67 9.20 5.60 7.34
C SER A 67 8.28 4.41 7.65
N ALA A 68 8.52 3.73 8.78
CA ALA A 68 7.71 2.61 9.24
C ALA A 68 6.21 2.96 9.44
N ALA A 69 5.88 4.23 9.69
CA ALA A 69 4.50 4.69 9.75
C ALA A 69 3.81 4.66 8.37
N HIS A 70 4.55 5.02 7.31
CA HIS A 70 4.06 4.90 5.94
C HIS A 70 3.95 3.43 5.51
N GLU A 71 4.78 2.52 6.06
CA GLU A 71 4.56 1.08 5.85
C GLU A 71 3.20 0.63 6.38
N VAL A 72 2.73 1.19 7.51
CA VAL A 72 1.39 0.88 8.07
C VAL A 72 0.30 1.43 7.15
N ALA A 73 0.47 2.64 6.62
CA ALA A 73 -0.44 3.21 5.65
C ALA A 73 -0.58 2.29 4.42
N ILE A 74 0.53 1.88 3.82
CA ILE A 74 0.53 0.98 2.66
C ILE A 74 -0.19 -0.34 2.95
N LYS A 75 -0.03 -0.93 4.14
CA LYS A 75 -0.78 -2.16 4.50
C LYS A 75 -2.29 -1.93 4.46
N HIS A 76 -2.78 -0.79 4.95
CA HIS A 76 -4.20 -0.45 4.87
C HIS A 76 -4.66 -0.25 3.41
N TYR A 77 -3.81 0.36 2.59
CA TYR A 77 -4.09 0.53 1.15
C TYR A 77 -4.16 -0.80 0.39
N LEU A 78 -3.24 -1.72 0.68
CA LEU A 78 -3.25 -3.07 0.10
C LEU A 78 -4.55 -3.80 0.42
N VAL A 79 -5.03 -3.70 1.67
CA VAL A 79 -6.32 -4.30 2.04
C VAL A 79 -7.45 -3.64 1.27
N PHE A 80 -7.51 -2.30 1.24
CA PHE A 80 -8.53 -1.57 0.50
C PHE A 80 -8.64 -2.00 -0.98
N ARG A 81 -7.51 -2.04 -1.70
CA ARG A 81 -7.49 -2.40 -3.13
C ARG A 81 -7.86 -3.86 -3.37
N SER A 82 -7.46 -4.75 -2.47
CA SER A 82 -7.82 -6.16 -2.53
C SER A 82 -9.33 -6.34 -2.33
N GLU A 83 -9.92 -5.72 -1.30
CA GLU A 83 -11.37 -5.79 -1.03
C GLU A 83 -12.24 -5.20 -2.15
N MET A 84 -11.73 -4.21 -2.90
CA MET A 84 -12.45 -3.65 -4.05
C MET A 84 -12.34 -4.51 -5.31
N THR A 85 -11.35 -5.40 -5.39
CA THR A 85 -11.14 -6.26 -6.55
C THR A 85 -12.05 -7.50 -6.49
N ASP A 86 -12.42 -7.96 -5.29
CA ASP A 86 -13.33 -9.10 -5.08
C ASP A 86 -14.79 -8.74 -5.40
N ASP A 87 -15.16 -8.68 -6.69
CA ASP A 87 -16.49 -8.29 -7.21
C ASP A 87 -17.67 -9.11 -6.63
N GLU A 88 -17.45 -10.40 -6.34
CA GLU A 88 -18.51 -11.31 -5.87
C GLU A 88 -18.79 -11.20 -4.35
N ASN A 89 -17.89 -10.59 -3.57
CA ASN A 89 -18.02 -10.46 -2.10
C ASN A 89 -17.43 -9.14 -1.57
N VAL A 90 -17.54 -8.03 -2.32
CA VAL A 90 -17.00 -6.73 -1.90
C VAL A 90 -17.46 -6.39 -0.49
N ASN A 91 -16.54 -6.40 0.48
CA ASN A 91 -16.82 -5.93 1.83
C ASN A 91 -16.63 -4.42 1.89
N THR A 92 -17.59 -3.69 1.30
CA THR A 92 -17.53 -2.23 1.12
C THR A 92 -17.26 -1.49 2.43
N ASN A 93 -17.78 -2.01 3.55
CA ASN A 93 -17.54 -1.45 4.88
C ASN A 93 -16.07 -1.57 5.29
N ARG A 94 -15.46 -2.74 5.08
CA ARG A 94 -14.04 -2.98 5.37
C ARG A 94 -13.14 -2.14 4.47
N ALA A 95 -13.40 -2.12 3.16
CA ALA A 95 -12.68 -1.30 2.19
C ALA A 95 -12.69 0.19 2.59
N THR A 96 -13.87 0.73 2.91
CA THR A 96 -14.02 2.13 3.33
C THR A 96 -13.27 2.43 4.63
N GLN A 97 -13.31 1.51 5.61
CA GLN A 97 -12.59 1.69 6.87
C GLN A 97 -11.08 1.66 6.69
N THR A 98 -10.55 0.72 5.89
CA THR A 98 -9.12 0.63 5.65
C THR A 98 -8.59 1.80 4.85
N TYR A 99 -9.37 2.33 3.90
CA TYR A 99 -9.00 3.56 3.19
C TYR A 99 -8.91 4.78 4.14
N LYS A 100 -9.87 4.95 5.05
CA LYS A 100 -9.80 6.01 6.08
C LYS A 100 -8.58 5.87 6.99
N LEU A 101 -8.20 4.65 7.34
CA LEU A 101 -7.00 4.38 8.14
C LEU A 101 -5.72 4.70 7.36
N PHE A 102 -5.70 4.44 6.05
CA PHE A 102 -4.61 4.86 5.16
C PHE A 102 -4.47 6.39 5.18
N GLU A 103 -5.52 7.14 4.85
CA GLU A 103 -5.49 8.61 4.83
C GLU A 103 -5.02 9.19 6.17
N ARG A 104 -5.52 8.65 7.28
CA ARG A 104 -5.12 9.06 8.62
C ARG A 104 -3.65 8.76 8.92
N ALA A 105 -3.14 7.61 8.48
CA ALA A 105 -1.73 7.26 8.69
C ALA A 105 -0.80 8.17 7.87
N VAL A 106 -1.17 8.48 6.62
CA VAL A 106 -0.40 9.38 5.74
C VAL A 106 -0.36 10.81 6.28
N THR A 107 -1.46 11.29 6.86
CA THR A 107 -1.57 12.67 7.36
C THR A 107 -1.05 12.88 8.77
N SER A 108 -0.98 11.82 9.59
CA SER A 108 -0.52 11.92 10.99
C SER A 108 1.00 11.80 11.18
N THR A 109 1.74 11.45 10.12
CA THR A 109 3.21 11.27 10.16
C THR A 109 3.96 12.48 9.65
#